data_AF-A0A131XZY6-F1
#
_entry.id   AF-A0A131XZY6-F1
#
_cell.length_a   1.000
_cell.length_b   1.000
_cell.length_c   1.000
_cell.angle_alpha   90.00
_cell.angle_beta   90.00
_cell.angle_gamma   90.00
#
_symmetry.space_group_name_H-M   'P 1'
#
loop_
_entity.id
_entity.type
_entity.pdbx_description
1 polymer ?
#
loop_
_entity_poly.entity_id
_entity_poly.type
_entity_poly.pdbx_seq_one_letter_code
_entity_poly.pdbx_strand_id
1 'polypeptide(L)'
;MLWHVRTPRAALLLAGCALLALGFFYWSSLSPWDARDASPVSLRRLLLAAVSAAESGGAQVRLVRLSNALDQKSKGKTQEGANDPLTAGDLRSHRAIYYGLRRAFPGVAIISEEHDAAGDSEAPDMAQSASLRGVTLDDVAVPRSRVAVWIDPLDATQEYTENLLDYVTTMVCVAVDGSPVIG
;
A
#
# COMPACT_ATOMS: atom_id res chain seq x y z
N MET A 1 -16.65 19.87 71.24
CA MET A 1 -15.89 20.48 70.14
C MET A 1 -14.90 19.43 69.63
N LEU A 2 -15.29 18.62 68.64
CA LEU A 2 -14.40 17.65 67.98
C LEU A 2 -14.76 17.67 66.49
N TRP A 3 -13.95 18.39 65.70
CA TRP A 3 -14.01 18.38 64.25
C TRP A 3 -13.26 17.14 63.75
N HIS A 4 -13.99 16.15 63.21
CA HIS A 4 -13.39 15.02 62.51
C HIS A 4 -12.83 15.49 61.16
N VAL A 5 -11.51 15.64 61.05
CA VAL A 5 -10.82 15.83 59.77
C VAL A 5 -10.91 14.50 59.00
N ARG A 6 -11.81 14.43 58.01
CA ARG A 6 -11.86 13.31 57.06
C ARG A 6 -10.63 13.41 56.17
N THR A 7 -9.66 12.51 56.37
CA THR A 7 -8.46 12.43 55.54
C THR A 7 -8.82 12.23 54.06
N PRO A 8 -8.19 12.94 53.10
CA PRO A 8 -8.54 12.89 51.69
C PRO A 8 -7.94 11.67 50.96
N ARG A 9 -7.98 10.49 51.60
CA ARG A 9 -7.42 9.24 51.04
C ARG A 9 -8.05 8.87 49.70
N ALA A 10 -9.34 9.16 49.51
CA ALA A 10 -10.03 8.95 48.25
C ALA A 10 -9.52 9.88 47.13
N ALA A 11 -9.21 11.15 47.45
CA ALA A 11 -8.70 12.11 46.46
C ALA A 11 -7.28 11.75 46.00
N LEU A 12 -6.42 11.28 46.93
CA LEU A 12 -5.08 10.80 46.61
C LEU A 12 -5.10 9.54 45.74
N LEU A 13 -6.03 8.62 45.98
CA LEU A 13 -6.22 7.42 45.14
C LEU A 13 -6.70 7.79 43.73
N LEU A 14 -7.67 8.70 43.61
CA LEU A 14 -8.17 9.15 42.30
C LEU A 14 -7.10 9.90 41.49
N ALA A 15 -6.31 10.76 42.13
CA ALA A 15 -5.19 11.43 41.49
C ALA A 15 -4.10 10.44 41.03
N GLY A 16 -3.82 9.41 41.84
CA GLY A 16 -2.90 8.32 41.46
C GLY A 16 -3.39 7.54 40.24
N CYS A 17 -4.67 7.17 40.20
CA CYS A 17 -5.26 6.48 39.04
C CYS A 17 -5.24 7.35 37.78
N ALA A 18 -5.49 8.66 37.89
CA ALA A 18 -5.44 9.58 36.75
C ALA A 18 -4.03 9.73 36.19
N LEU A 19 -3.00 9.79 37.05
CA LEU A 19 -1.60 9.82 36.62
C LEU A 19 -1.15 8.52 35.97
N LEU A 20 -1.60 7.37 36.47
CA LEU A 20 -1.34 6.07 35.85
C LEU A 20 -2.05 5.94 34.50
N ALA A 21 -3.28 6.43 34.37
CA ALA A 21 -4.00 6.45 33.10
C ALA A 21 -3.31 7.38 32.09
N LEU A 22 -2.93 8.59 32.50
CA LEU A 22 -2.18 9.53 31.65
C LEU A 22 -0.81 8.96 31.26
N GLY A 23 -0.10 8.32 32.19
CA GLY A 23 1.15 7.63 31.92
C GLY A 23 0.97 6.47 30.94
N PHE A 24 -0.11 5.70 31.05
CA PHE A 24 -0.47 4.64 30.11
C PHE A 24 -0.83 5.20 28.73
N PHE A 25 -1.62 6.27 28.65
CA PHE A 25 -1.96 6.96 27.39
C PHE A 25 -0.74 7.62 26.75
N TYR A 26 0.17 8.18 27.54
CA TYR A 26 1.42 8.75 27.07
C TYR A 26 2.39 7.66 26.58
N TRP A 27 2.51 6.56 27.32
CA TRP A 27 3.30 5.40 26.92
C TRP A 27 2.72 4.72 25.67
N SER A 28 1.40 4.62 25.55
CA SER A 28 0.75 4.02 24.38
C SER A 28 0.78 4.94 23.16
N SER A 29 0.73 6.27 23.33
CA SER A 29 0.92 7.24 22.23
C SER A 29 2.38 7.41 21.81
N LEU A 30 3.33 7.14 22.72
CA LEU A 30 4.75 7.05 22.42
C LEU A 30 5.20 5.67 21.96
N SER A 31 4.34 4.64 22.03
CA SER A 31 4.64 3.32 21.47
C SER A 31 4.84 3.51 19.97
N PRO A 32 6.07 3.47 19.47
CA PRO A 32 6.31 3.60 18.05
C PRO A 32 5.67 2.37 17.42
N TRP A 33 4.69 2.57 16.55
CA TRP A 33 4.39 1.72 15.41
C TRP A 33 4.44 0.22 15.74
N ASP A 34 3.28 -0.32 16.11
CA ASP A 34 2.95 -1.76 16.11
C ASP A 34 4.14 -2.74 16.12
N ALA A 35 4.43 -3.33 17.28
CA ALA A 35 5.33 -4.48 17.43
C ALA A 35 4.88 -5.75 16.66
N ARG A 36 3.96 -5.64 15.69
CA ARG A 36 3.55 -6.69 14.75
C ARG A 36 4.61 -6.99 13.68
N ASP A 37 5.67 -6.17 13.61
CA ASP A 37 6.63 -6.07 12.49
C ASP A 37 8.05 -6.59 12.74
N ALA A 38 8.19 -7.78 13.34
CA ALA A 38 9.52 -8.33 13.62
C ALA A 38 10.23 -8.94 12.39
N SER A 39 9.52 -9.42 11.36
CA SER A 39 10.18 -10.04 10.21
C SER A 39 10.57 -8.99 9.15
N PRO A 40 11.86 -8.85 8.82
CA PRO A 40 12.29 -7.97 7.76
C PRO A 40 11.83 -8.49 6.39
N VAL A 41 11.73 -7.59 5.43
CA VAL A 41 11.43 -7.87 4.03
C VAL A 41 12.70 -7.76 3.22
N SER A 42 12.92 -8.74 2.34
CA SER A 42 14.00 -8.73 1.36
C SER A 42 13.67 -7.76 0.22
N LEU A 43 14.53 -6.76 0.00
CA LEU A 43 14.39 -5.85 -1.15
C LEU A 43 14.56 -6.58 -2.48
N ARG A 44 15.40 -7.63 -2.53
CA ARG A 44 15.51 -8.46 -3.73
C ARG A 44 14.20 -9.15 -4.07
N ARG A 45 13.52 -9.73 -3.07
CA ARG A 45 12.21 -10.36 -3.27
C ARG A 45 11.15 -9.34 -3.63
N LEU A 46 11.17 -8.15 -3.03
CA LEU A 46 10.26 -7.06 -3.41
C LEU A 46 10.44 -6.64 -4.86
N LEU A 47 11.67 -6.48 -5.33
CA LEU A 47 11.94 -6.16 -6.74
C LEU A 47 11.38 -7.24 -7.68
N LEU A 48 11.64 -8.52 -7.39
CA LEU A 48 11.13 -9.62 -8.20
C LEU A 48 9.59 -9.61 -8.28
N ALA A 49 8.93 -9.37 -7.16
CA ALA A 49 7.49 -9.28 -7.10
C ALA A 49 6.95 -8.00 -7.77
N ALA A 50 7.65 -6.88 -7.67
CA ALA A 50 7.28 -5.62 -8.33
C ALA A 50 7.29 -5.78 -9.86
N VAL A 51 8.33 -6.42 -10.41
CA VAL A 51 8.39 -6.76 -11.85
C VAL A 51 7.22 -7.67 -12.23
N SER A 52 7.00 -8.76 -11.50
CA SER A 52 5.88 -9.69 -11.74
C SER A 52 4.53 -9.00 -11.68
N ALA A 53 4.34 -8.09 -10.73
CA ALA A 53 3.13 -7.31 -10.57
C ALA A 53 2.92 -6.35 -11.75
N ALA A 54 3.94 -5.58 -12.14
CA ALA A 54 3.88 -4.66 -13.28
C ALA A 54 3.55 -5.39 -14.59
N GLU A 55 4.19 -6.55 -14.84
CA GLU A 55 3.88 -7.43 -15.98
C GLU A 55 2.44 -7.94 -15.94
N SER A 56 1.97 -8.38 -14.76
CA SER A 56 0.60 -8.87 -14.57
C SER A 56 -0.44 -7.78 -14.82
N GLY A 57 -0.20 -6.56 -14.30
CA GLY A 57 -1.03 -5.39 -14.55
C GLY A 57 -1.08 -5.04 -16.03
N GLY A 58 0.07 -4.95 -16.68
CA GLY A 58 0.17 -4.68 -18.12
C GLY A 58 -0.55 -5.72 -18.98
N ALA A 59 -0.51 -7.00 -18.58
CA ALA A 59 -1.27 -8.06 -19.24
C ALA A 59 -2.79 -7.83 -19.14
N GLN A 60 -3.30 -7.37 -17.99
CA GLN A 60 -4.72 -7.02 -17.82
C GLN A 60 -5.11 -5.80 -18.66
N VAL A 61 -4.30 -4.74 -18.65
CA VAL A 61 -4.50 -3.53 -19.48
C VAL A 61 -4.59 -3.92 -20.96
N ARG A 62 -3.69 -4.79 -21.42
CA ARG A 62 -3.69 -5.31 -22.80
C ARG A 62 -4.93 -6.16 -23.11
N LEU A 63 -5.35 -7.04 -22.19
CA LEU A 63 -6.54 -7.88 -22.37
C LEU A 63 -7.83 -7.05 -22.50
N VAL A 64 -7.97 -6.01 -21.68
CA VAL A 64 -9.12 -5.09 -21.77
C VAL A 64 -9.11 -4.35 -23.09
N ARG A 65 -7.94 -3.86 -23.53
CA ARG A 65 -7.83 -3.19 -24.83
C ARG A 65 -8.20 -4.10 -25.99
N LEU A 66 -7.65 -5.31 -26.02
CA LEU A 66 -7.90 -6.27 -27.11
C LEU A 66 -9.35 -6.76 -27.15
N SER A 67 -10.04 -6.81 -26.00
CA SER A 67 -11.46 -7.15 -25.94
C SER A 67 -12.40 -5.97 -26.21
N ASN A 68 -11.84 -4.77 -26.41
CA ASN A 68 -12.57 -3.50 -26.58
C ASN A 68 -13.62 -3.25 -25.47
N ALA A 69 -13.31 -3.71 -24.26
CA ALA A 69 -14.22 -3.69 -23.11
C ALA A 69 -13.79 -2.63 -22.08
N LEU A 70 -13.56 -1.39 -22.54
CA LEU A 70 -13.00 -0.32 -21.70
C LEU A 70 -13.89 0.03 -20.49
N ASP A 71 -15.22 -0.05 -20.60
CA ASP A 71 -16.16 0.37 -19.54
C ASP A 71 -15.79 1.74 -18.92
N GLN A 72 -15.52 2.72 -19.79
CA GLN A 72 -15.02 4.04 -19.41
C GLN A 72 -16.04 4.79 -18.54
N LYS A 73 -15.55 5.34 -17.43
CA LYS A 73 -16.24 6.18 -16.45
C LYS A 73 -15.39 7.40 -16.17
N SER A 74 -15.94 8.36 -15.42
CA SER A 74 -15.21 9.55 -14.95
C SER A 74 -15.15 9.52 -13.42
N LYS A 75 -13.95 9.74 -12.87
CA LYS A 75 -13.74 9.97 -11.42
C LYS A 75 -14.08 11.41 -11.02
N GLY A 76 -14.17 12.31 -11.99
CA GLY A 76 -14.40 13.73 -11.79
C GLY A 76 -13.58 14.55 -12.77
N LYS A 77 -13.00 15.64 -12.27
CA LYS A 77 -12.09 16.49 -13.03
C LYS A 77 -10.74 16.58 -12.35
N THR A 78 -9.68 16.66 -13.15
CA THR A 78 -8.34 17.00 -12.68
C THR A 78 -8.32 18.44 -12.14
N GLN A 79 -7.22 18.85 -11.50
CA GLN A 79 -7.07 20.22 -11.00
C GLN A 79 -7.14 21.27 -12.12
N GLU A 80 -6.75 20.86 -13.33
CA GLU A 80 -6.77 21.64 -14.57
C GLU A 80 -8.15 21.66 -15.24
N GLY A 81 -9.13 20.92 -14.68
CA GLY A 81 -10.49 20.87 -15.18
C GLY A 81 -10.73 19.87 -16.32
N ALA A 82 -9.72 19.07 -16.68
CA ALA A 82 -9.85 17.97 -17.64
C ALA A 82 -10.65 16.81 -17.02
N ASN A 83 -11.28 15.98 -17.85
CA ASN A 83 -11.95 14.78 -17.35
C ASN A 83 -10.90 13.79 -16.83
N ASP A 84 -11.18 13.15 -15.70
CA ASP A 84 -10.33 12.11 -15.11
C ASP A 84 -10.94 10.72 -15.42
N PRO A 85 -10.52 10.06 -16.51
CA PRO A 85 -11.13 8.81 -16.95
C PRO A 85 -10.72 7.64 -16.05
N LEU A 86 -11.64 6.69 -15.89
CA LEU A 86 -11.43 5.40 -15.26
C LEU A 86 -11.95 4.31 -16.17
N THR A 87 -11.22 3.22 -16.36
CA THR A 87 -11.61 2.10 -17.21
C THR A 87 -11.55 0.77 -16.46
N ALA A 88 -12.09 -0.28 -17.07
CA ALA A 88 -11.87 -1.65 -16.64
C ALA A 88 -10.38 -2.05 -16.69
N GLY A 89 -9.56 -1.36 -17.50
CA GLY A 89 -8.11 -1.54 -17.55
C GLY A 89 -7.46 -1.19 -16.22
N ASP A 90 -7.75 0.01 -15.71
CA ASP A 90 -7.24 0.51 -14.42
C ASP A 90 -7.67 -0.43 -13.29
N LEU A 91 -8.95 -0.79 -13.21
CA LEU A 91 -9.47 -1.65 -12.13
C LEU A 91 -8.95 -3.10 -12.19
N ARG A 92 -8.79 -3.68 -13.38
CA ARG A 92 -8.24 -5.04 -13.49
C ARG A 92 -6.74 -5.07 -13.23
N SER A 93 -6.01 -4.06 -13.69
CA SER A 93 -4.58 -3.91 -13.40
C SER A 93 -4.35 -3.67 -11.91
N HIS A 94 -5.17 -2.80 -11.28
CA HIS A 94 -5.19 -2.58 -9.84
C HIS A 94 -5.32 -3.90 -9.08
N ARG A 95 -6.35 -4.70 -9.38
CA ARG A 95 -6.55 -6.00 -8.71
C ARG A 95 -5.35 -6.93 -8.85
N ALA A 96 -4.77 -7.01 -10.05
CA ALA A 96 -3.63 -7.87 -10.29
C ALA A 96 -2.39 -7.45 -9.49
N ILE A 97 -2.07 -6.16 -9.50
CA ILE A 97 -0.90 -5.59 -8.81
C ILE A 97 -1.13 -5.56 -7.29
N TYR A 98 -2.18 -4.88 -6.84
CA TYR A 98 -2.46 -4.59 -5.44
C TYR A 98 -2.60 -5.87 -4.61
N TYR A 99 -3.51 -6.77 -5.02
CA TYR A 99 -3.74 -8.01 -4.27
C TYR A 99 -2.58 -9.01 -4.44
N GLY A 100 -1.89 -9.01 -5.58
CA GLY A 100 -0.68 -9.82 -5.78
C GLY A 100 0.43 -9.44 -4.79
N LEU A 101 0.71 -8.14 -4.66
CA LEU A 101 1.70 -7.62 -3.72
C LEU A 101 1.25 -7.78 -2.26
N ARG A 102 -0.02 -7.52 -1.95
CA ARG A 102 -0.58 -7.64 -0.59
C ARG A 102 -0.49 -9.06 -0.07
N ARG A 103 -0.74 -10.04 -0.94
CA ARG A 103 -0.59 -11.46 -0.63
C ARG A 103 0.88 -11.86 -0.45
N ALA A 104 1.76 -11.36 -1.31
CA ALA A 104 3.19 -11.69 -1.27
C ALA A 104 3.93 -11.07 -0.06
N PHE A 105 3.51 -9.89 0.38
CA PHE A 105 4.12 -9.15 1.49
C PHE A 105 3.09 -8.67 2.52
N PRO A 106 2.49 -9.58 3.31
CA PRO A 106 1.56 -9.19 4.35
C PRO A 106 2.21 -8.20 5.33
N GLY A 107 1.56 -7.06 5.56
CA GLY A 107 2.02 -6.02 6.48
C GLY A 107 2.93 -4.95 5.86
N VAL A 108 3.33 -5.07 4.59
CA VAL A 108 3.91 -3.94 3.86
C VAL A 108 2.79 -2.98 3.45
N ALA A 109 3.02 -1.67 3.59
CA ALA A 109 2.07 -0.67 3.10
C ALA A 109 2.08 -0.64 1.57
N ILE A 110 0.92 -0.91 0.95
CA ILE A 110 0.73 -0.83 -0.49
C ILE A 110 -0.34 0.24 -0.74
N ILE A 111 0.01 1.23 -1.56
CA ILE A 111 -0.77 2.43 -1.81
C ILE A 111 -1.02 2.49 -3.31
N SER A 112 -2.29 2.54 -3.68
CA SER A 112 -2.73 2.53 -5.07
C SER A 112 -3.49 3.81 -5.39
N GLU A 113 -3.36 4.30 -6.62
CA GLU A 113 -4.28 5.32 -7.14
C GLU A 113 -5.72 4.80 -7.12
N GLU A 114 -5.92 3.58 -7.63
CA GLU A 114 -7.22 2.94 -7.68
C GLU A 114 -7.64 2.29 -6.37
N HIS A 115 -8.96 2.23 -6.17
CA HIS A 115 -9.58 1.61 -5.01
C HIS A 115 -10.79 0.80 -5.47
N ASP A 116 -10.96 -0.41 -4.95
CA ASP A 116 -12.17 -1.19 -5.17
C ASP A 116 -12.68 -1.89 -3.91
N ALA A 117 -13.96 -2.29 -3.96
CA ALA A 117 -14.62 -3.02 -2.88
C ALA A 117 -14.47 -4.55 -3.03
N ALA A 118 -13.77 -5.01 -4.08
CA ALA A 118 -13.57 -6.43 -4.32
C ALA A 118 -12.52 -6.97 -3.34
N GLY A 119 -12.72 -8.18 -2.82
CA GLY A 119 -11.77 -8.80 -1.89
C GLY A 119 -10.59 -9.48 -2.59
N ASP A 120 -9.60 -9.90 -1.79
CA ASP A 120 -8.33 -10.59 -2.13
C ASP A 120 -8.43 -11.91 -2.94
N SER A 121 -9.61 -12.31 -3.41
CA SER A 121 -9.95 -13.73 -3.67
C SER A 121 -9.25 -14.42 -4.85
N GLU A 122 -8.58 -13.69 -5.76
CA GLU A 122 -8.06 -14.28 -7.02
C GLU A 122 -6.61 -13.92 -7.39
N ALA A 123 -5.83 -13.30 -6.50
CA ALA A 123 -4.49 -12.87 -6.86
C ALA A 123 -3.43 -14.00 -6.84
N PRO A 124 -2.62 -14.15 -7.91
CA PRO A 124 -1.53 -15.12 -7.94
C PRO A 124 -0.39 -14.74 -6.96
N ASP A 125 0.37 -15.73 -6.50
CA ASP A 125 1.56 -15.51 -5.66
C ASP A 125 2.73 -14.97 -6.50
N MET A 126 2.97 -13.66 -6.40
CA MET A 126 3.96 -12.94 -7.21
C MET A 126 5.42 -13.24 -6.83
N ALA A 127 5.69 -13.73 -5.61
CA ALA A 127 7.05 -13.87 -5.11
C ALA A 127 7.75 -15.17 -5.56
N GLN A 128 7.00 -16.18 -6.02
CA GLN A 128 7.57 -17.48 -6.43
C GLN A 128 7.87 -17.58 -7.93
N SER A 129 7.28 -16.73 -8.76
CA SER A 129 7.31 -16.88 -10.23
C SER A 129 8.41 -16.10 -10.93
N ALA A 130 8.92 -15.02 -10.33
CA ALA A 130 9.89 -14.14 -10.99
C ALA A 130 11.34 -14.55 -10.71
N SER A 131 12.11 -14.79 -11.78
CA SER A 131 13.57 -14.85 -11.73
C SER A 131 14.14 -13.84 -12.72
N LEU A 132 14.91 -12.88 -12.22
CA LEU A 132 15.69 -11.99 -13.08
C LEU A 132 16.92 -12.76 -13.57
N ARG A 133 16.84 -13.31 -14.79
CA ARG A 133 17.97 -14.03 -15.40
C ARG A 133 19.14 -13.06 -15.56
N GLY A 134 20.32 -13.46 -15.07
CA GLY A 134 21.56 -12.71 -15.28
C GLY A 134 21.76 -11.51 -14.34
N VAL A 135 20.89 -11.29 -13.35
CA VAL A 135 21.06 -10.21 -12.37
C VAL A 135 21.40 -10.81 -11.01
N THR A 136 22.64 -10.59 -10.56
CA THR A 136 23.03 -10.81 -9.16
C THR A 136 22.77 -9.53 -8.40
N LEU A 137 21.86 -9.59 -7.43
CA LEU A 137 21.54 -8.47 -6.55
C LEU A 137 21.92 -8.87 -5.13
N ASP A 138 22.66 -8.00 -4.46
CA ASP A 138 22.81 -8.08 -3.02
C ASP A 138 21.42 -7.94 -2.39
N ASP A 139 21.13 -8.78 -1.41
CA ASP A 139 19.86 -8.73 -0.71
C ASP A 139 19.99 -7.91 0.57
N VAL A 140 19.15 -6.88 0.67
CA VAL A 140 19.05 -6.02 1.84
C VAL A 140 17.72 -6.32 2.51
N ALA A 141 17.78 -6.67 3.79
CA ALA A 141 16.60 -6.95 4.60
C ALA A 141 16.22 -5.70 5.40
N VAL A 142 14.99 -5.20 5.21
CA VAL A 142 14.50 -3.95 5.82
C VAL A 142 13.24 -4.25 6.65
N PRO A 143 13.06 -3.65 7.86
CA PRO A 143 11.80 -3.75 8.59
C PRO A 143 10.62 -3.33 7.72
N ARG A 144 9.55 -4.13 7.69
CA ARG A 144 8.42 -3.89 6.79
C ARG A 144 7.71 -2.55 7.05
N SER A 145 7.69 -2.09 8.30
CA SER A 145 7.18 -0.77 8.69
C SER A 145 7.89 0.41 8.04
N ARG A 146 9.11 0.21 7.53
CA ARG A 146 9.90 1.24 6.82
C ARG A 146 9.67 1.21 5.32
N VAL A 147 8.90 0.25 4.81
CA VAL A 147 8.66 0.04 3.39
C VAL A 147 7.25 0.51 3.01
N ALA A 148 7.17 1.32 1.96
CA ALA A 148 5.92 1.65 1.28
C ALA A 148 6.05 1.33 -0.20
N VAL A 149 5.02 0.71 -0.78
CA VAL A 149 4.92 0.42 -2.21
C VAL A 149 3.82 1.29 -2.80
N TRP A 150 4.17 2.10 -3.79
CA TRP A 150 3.25 2.96 -4.52
C TRP A 150 3.00 2.37 -5.90
N ILE A 151 1.73 2.23 -6.27
CA ILE A 151 1.35 1.66 -7.56
C ILE A 151 0.46 2.62 -8.33
N ASP A 152 0.75 2.73 -9.62
CA ASP A 152 -0.12 3.29 -10.63
C ASP A 152 -0.46 2.14 -11.60
N PRO A 153 -1.68 1.60 -11.53
CA PRO A 153 -2.03 0.41 -12.29
C PRO A 153 -2.20 0.69 -13.77
N LEU A 154 -2.40 1.94 -14.20
CA LEU A 154 -2.51 2.32 -15.59
C LEU A 154 -2.27 3.84 -15.69
N ASP A 155 -1.04 4.23 -16.02
CA ASP A 155 -0.72 5.63 -16.30
C ASP A 155 -1.13 5.99 -17.74
N ALA A 156 -1.44 7.26 -17.95
CA ALA A 156 -1.97 7.80 -19.21
C ALA A 156 -3.35 7.19 -19.60
N THR A 157 -4.29 7.14 -18.65
CA THR A 157 -5.64 6.59 -18.88
C THR A 157 -6.38 7.30 -20.01
N GLN A 158 -6.17 8.60 -20.22
CA GLN A 158 -6.78 9.34 -21.33
C GLN A 158 -6.28 8.82 -22.69
N GLU A 159 -4.96 8.71 -22.88
CA GLU A 159 -4.32 8.13 -24.06
C GLU A 159 -4.73 6.67 -24.25
N TYR A 160 -4.88 5.94 -23.14
CA TYR A 160 -5.48 4.61 -23.13
C TYR A 160 -6.97 4.60 -23.51
N THR A 161 -7.73 5.68 -23.40
CA THR A 161 -9.07 5.70 -24.00
C THR A 161 -9.01 5.94 -25.52
N GLU A 162 -7.98 6.67 -25.97
CA GLU A 162 -7.82 7.12 -27.36
C GLU A 162 -7.02 6.16 -28.27
N ASN A 163 -6.54 5.04 -27.73
CA ASN A 163 -5.71 4.07 -28.48
C ASN A 163 -4.30 4.55 -28.81
N LEU A 164 -3.78 5.49 -28.01
CA LEU A 164 -2.39 5.95 -28.05
C LEU A 164 -1.55 5.13 -27.08
N LEU A 165 -1.31 3.85 -27.43
CA LEU A 165 -0.76 2.86 -26.50
C LEU A 165 0.71 3.06 -26.13
N ASP A 166 1.47 3.82 -26.92
CA ASP A 166 2.89 4.06 -26.67
C ASP A 166 3.16 4.92 -25.42
N TYR A 167 2.13 5.56 -24.87
CA TYR A 167 2.21 6.37 -23.64
C TYR A 167 1.80 5.61 -22.38
N VAL A 168 1.22 4.42 -22.53
CA VAL A 168 0.57 3.70 -21.42
C VAL A 168 1.60 2.88 -20.67
N THR A 169 1.67 3.06 -19.35
CA THR A 169 2.58 2.29 -18.48
C THR A 169 1.87 1.71 -17.26
N THR A 170 2.50 0.73 -16.63
CA THR A 170 2.16 0.27 -15.28
C THR A 170 3.35 0.53 -14.37
N MET A 171 3.12 1.09 -13.19
CA MET A 171 4.20 1.54 -12.31
C MET A 171 4.10 0.89 -10.94
N VAL A 172 5.25 0.44 -10.42
CA VAL A 172 5.40 -0.06 -9.06
C VAL A 172 6.68 0.52 -8.47
N CYS A 173 6.55 1.43 -7.52
CA CYS A 173 7.67 2.07 -6.83
C CYS A 173 7.76 1.56 -5.39
N VAL A 174 8.96 1.18 -4.94
CA VAL A 174 9.22 0.85 -3.53
C VAL A 174 10.05 1.96 -2.91
N ALA A 175 9.54 2.52 -1.82
CA ALA A 175 10.23 3.48 -0.98
C ALA A 175 10.62 2.86 0.37
N VAL A 176 11.83 3.17 0.82
CA VAL A 176 12.34 2.84 2.16
C VAL A 176 12.60 4.14 2.89
N ASP A 177 11.97 4.34 4.05
CA ASP A 177 12.09 5.57 4.85
C ASP A 177 11.77 6.84 4.07
N GLY A 178 10.75 6.76 3.20
CA GLY A 178 10.33 7.86 2.34
C GLY A 178 11.24 8.14 1.15
N SER A 179 12.32 7.36 0.94
CA SER A 179 13.20 7.49 -0.22
C SER A 179 12.90 6.39 -1.24
N PRO A 180 12.68 6.71 -2.53
CA PRO A 180 12.48 5.69 -3.57
C PRO A 180 13.77 4.90 -3.81
N VAL A 181 13.67 3.56 -3.85
CA VAL A 181 14.82 2.65 -4.03
C VAL A 181 14.62 1.59 -5.12
N ILE A 182 13.37 1.29 -5.50
CA ILE A 182 13.02 0.41 -6.62
C ILE A 182 11.90 1.10 -7.42
N GLY A 183 11.96 1.03 -8.75
CA GLY A 183 10.95 1.54 -9.67
C GLY A 183 11.09 0.91 -11.04
#